data_AF-A0A2N0UJ39-F1
#
_entry.id   AF-A0A2N0UJ39-F1
#
_cell.length_a   1.000
_cell.length_b   1.000
_cell.length_c   1.000
_cell.angle_alpha   90.00
_cell.angle_beta   90.00
_cell.angle_gamma   90.00
#
_symmetry.space_group_name_H-M   'P 1'
#
loop_
_entity.id
_entity.type
_entity.pdbx_description
1 polymer ?
#
loop_
_entity_poly.entity_id
_entity_poly.type
_entity_poly.pdbx_seq_one_letter_code
_entity_poly.pdbx_strand_id
1 'polypeptide(L)'
;MKNDEIKQANRKALPKFLLFAVVCTIVGGVVGYYSGHSAAKGGLDQLVGTMKEAGAFFGTHIAPWLMLALAVIVPVVCIPIYRSAKKLVAAWDGEDEDISDTVDRKLSAVIWITSVALIVSYFLIAASYSGGFATFDSKNSTIIFFIGVVAFFGIMAEATIIQQKCVDTAKQTNPEKKASVYDMRFQKKWIDDCDEAEKIMIGKCAFKAYSATNVVCTVLAIVLAVCALVFDIGFLPSLMVCLVWIVNLSVYCKEAMRYSKAGNKIS
;
A
#
# COMPACT_ATOMS: atom_id res chain seq x y z
N MET A 1 31.29 20.79 -6.27
CA MET A 1 31.22 21.09 -4.82
C MET A 1 32.62 20.95 -4.23
N LYS A 2 33.07 21.92 -3.43
CA LYS A 2 34.40 21.86 -2.81
C LYS A 2 34.38 20.88 -1.64
N ASN A 3 35.47 20.13 -1.43
CA ASN A 3 35.58 19.11 -0.38
C ASN A 3 35.26 19.65 1.03
N ASP A 4 35.48 20.95 1.24
CA ASP A 4 35.20 21.64 2.50
C ASP A 4 33.70 21.81 2.79
N GLU A 5 32.87 21.98 1.76
CA GLU A 5 31.42 22.10 1.88
C GLU A 5 30.80 20.76 2.35
N ILE A 6 31.31 19.65 1.81
CA ILE A 6 30.90 18.28 2.20
C ILE A 6 31.29 18.01 3.66
N LYS A 7 32.53 18.33 4.05
CA LYS A 7 32.98 18.17 5.44
C LYS A 7 32.18 19.02 6.41
N GLN A 8 31.82 20.25 6.03
CA GLN A 8 31.00 21.13 6.86
C GLN A 8 29.57 20.61 7.04
N ALA A 9 28.96 20.08 5.98
CA ALA A 9 27.64 19.46 6.05
C ALA A 9 27.63 18.24 6.99
N ASN A 10 28.61 17.34 6.83
CA ASN A 10 28.76 16.16 7.68
C ASN A 10 29.03 16.52 9.15
N ARG A 11 29.89 17.50 9.42
CA ARG A 11 30.20 17.95 10.79
C ARG A 11 28.98 18.55 11.51
N LYS A 12 28.03 19.12 10.77
CA LYS A 12 26.75 19.63 11.31
C LYS A 12 25.72 18.51 11.54
N ALA A 13 25.69 17.49 10.69
CA ALA A 13 24.69 16.42 10.75
C ALA A 13 25.07 15.25 11.68
N LEU A 14 26.36 14.89 11.73
CA LEU A 14 26.89 13.77 12.50
C LEU A 14 26.53 13.78 14.00
N PRO A 15 26.69 14.89 14.75
CA PRO A 15 26.35 14.88 16.17
C PRO A 15 24.85 14.69 16.42
N LYS A 16 23.98 15.21 15.54
CA LYS A 16 22.52 14.99 15.63
C LYS A 16 22.17 13.53 15.38
N PHE A 17 22.81 12.90 14.40
CA PHE A 17 22.64 11.48 14.11
C PHE A 17 23.10 10.59 15.28
N LEU A 18 24.26 10.87 15.86
CA LEU A 18 24.78 10.12 17.00
C LEU A 18 23.88 10.28 18.23
N LEU A 19 23.40 11.49 18.52
CA LEU A 19 22.45 11.73 19.60
C LEU A 19 21.15 10.94 19.41
N PHE A 20 20.61 10.94 18.19
CA PHE A 20 19.44 10.14 17.85
C PHE A 20 19.70 8.63 18.06
N ALA A 21 20.84 8.13 17.60
CA ALA A 21 21.21 6.71 17.78
C ALA A 21 21.31 6.32 19.26
N VAL A 22 21.92 7.18 20.11
CA VAL A 22 22.01 6.93 21.56
C VAL A 22 20.62 6.91 22.21
N VAL A 23 19.73 7.84 21.86
CA VAL A 23 18.35 7.86 22.37
C VAL A 23 17.61 6.58 21.98
N CYS A 24 17.74 6.13 20.72
CA CYS A 24 17.13 4.88 20.26
C CYS A 24 17.65 3.66 21.02
N THR A 25 18.95 3.58 21.31
CA THR A 25 19.53 2.49 22.10
C THR A 25 18.98 2.48 23.52
N ILE A 26 18.87 3.64 24.17
CA ILE A 26 18.31 3.75 25.52
C ILE A 26 16.85 3.32 25.53
N VAL A 27 16.02 3.85 24.62
CA VAL A 27 14.60 3.49 24.51
C VAL A 27 14.44 2.00 24.24
N GLY A 28 15.20 1.44 23.30
CA GLY A 28 15.18 0.01 22.98
C GLY A 28 15.57 -0.86 24.18
N GLY A 29 16.60 -0.47 24.93
CA GLY A 29 17.02 -1.17 26.15
C GLY A 29 15.96 -1.13 27.26
N VAL A 30 15.33 0.03 27.47
CA VAL A 30 14.25 0.20 28.45
C VAL A 30 13.04 -0.66 28.09
N VAL A 31 12.58 -0.58 26.84
CA VAL A 31 11.45 -1.38 26.35
C VAL A 31 11.75 -2.87 26.49
N GLY A 32 12.94 -3.32 26.10
CA GLY A 32 13.37 -4.72 26.23
C GLY A 32 13.44 -5.22 27.68
N TYR A 33 13.88 -4.38 28.62
CA TYR A 33 13.91 -4.74 30.03
C TYR A 33 12.51 -4.89 30.62
N TYR A 34 11.60 -3.93 30.35
CA TYR A 34 10.24 -3.98 30.87
C TYR A 34 9.40 -5.10 30.24
N SER A 35 9.58 -5.38 28.94
CA SER A 35 8.90 -6.50 28.29
C SER A 35 9.36 -7.84 28.87
N GLY A 36 10.67 -8.04 29.08
CA GLY A 36 11.20 -9.24 29.74
C GLY A 36 10.73 -9.38 31.19
N HIS A 37 10.67 -8.29 31.96
CA HIS A 37 10.19 -8.30 33.34
C HIS A 37 8.68 -8.55 33.45
N SER A 38 7.88 -8.07 32.49
CA SER A 38 6.43 -8.27 32.44
C SER A 38 6.06 -9.68 31.97
N ALA A 39 6.85 -10.27 31.05
CA ALA A 39 6.73 -11.68 30.68
C ALA A 39 6.90 -12.60 31.90
N ALA A 40 7.88 -12.31 32.76
CA ALA A 40 8.11 -13.07 34.00
C ALA A 40 6.96 -12.99 35.03
N LYS A 41 6.03 -12.03 34.89
CA LYS A 41 4.86 -11.86 35.76
C LYS A 41 3.56 -12.43 35.18
N GLY A 42 3.61 -13.09 34.02
CA GLY A 42 2.46 -13.79 33.40
C GLY A 42 1.36 -12.89 32.80
N GLY A 43 1.39 -11.57 33.05
CA GLY A 43 0.43 -10.64 32.45
C GLY A 43 0.54 -10.52 30.93
N LEU A 44 1.73 -10.81 30.38
CA LEU A 44 1.95 -10.86 28.93
C LEU A 44 1.22 -12.03 28.30
N ASP A 45 1.26 -13.22 28.92
CA ASP A 45 0.65 -14.44 28.38
C ASP A 45 -0.87 -14.31 28.26
N GLN A 46 -1.52 -13.67 29.23
CA GLN A 46 -2.96 -13.39 29.18
C GLN A 46 -3.32 -12.44 28.02
N LEU A 47 -2.51 -11.41 27.79
CA LEU A 47 -2.71 -10.45 26.71
C LEU A 47 -2.47 -11.10 25.34
N VAL A 48 -1.45 -11.96 25.20
CA VAL A 48 -1.21 -12.76 24.00
C VAL A 48 -2.37 -13.71 23.72
N GLY A 49 -2.88 -14.41 24.74
CA GLY A 49 -4.06 -15.28 24.62
C GLY A 49 -5.28 -14.52 24.12
N THR A 50 -5.59 -13.38 24.75
CA THR A 50 -6.72 -12.52 24.36
C THR A 50 -6.60 -12.03 22.92
N MET A 51 -5.39 -11.64 22.48
CA MET A 51 -5.15 -11.18 21.11
C MET A 51 -5.29 -12.31 20.08
N LYS A 52 -4.83 -13.53 20.41
CA LYS A 52 -5.01 -14.71 19.54
C LYS A 52 -6.48 -15.08 19.41
N GLU A 53 -7.23 -15.10 20.50
CA GLU A 53 -8.67 -15.35 20.49
C GLU A 53 -9.45 -14.29 19.72
N ALA A 54 -9.14 -13.00 19.94
CA ALA A 54 -9.74 -11.90 19.19
C ALA A 54 -9.42 -11.98 17.70
N GLY A 55 -8.19 -12.34 17.33
CA GLY A 55 -7.77 -12.56 15.95
C GLY A 55 -8.51 -13.72 15.29
N ALA A 56 -8.64 -14.85 15.98
CA ALA A 56 -9.40 -16.00 15.50
C ALA A 56 -10.90 -15.65 15.34
N PHE A 57 -11.50 -14.97 16.33
CA PHE A 57 -12.87 -14.52 16.26
C PHE A 57 -13.10 -13.55 15.09
N PHE A 58 -12.20 -12.59 14.91
CA PHE A 58 -12.24 -11.67 13.78
C PHE A 58 -12.16 -12.42 12.45
N GLY A 59 -11.20 -13.34 12.30
CA GLY A 59 -11.02 -14.13 11.10
C GLY A 59 -12.24 -14.98 10.75
N THR A 60 -12.75 -15.75 11.70
CA THR A 60 -13.85 -16.69 11.45
C THR A 60 -15.21 -16.01 11.33
N HIS A 61 -15.47 -14.96 12.12
CA HIS A 61 -16.83 -14.41 12.28
C HIS A 61 -17.02 -12.98 11.76
N ILE A 62 -15.96 -12.21 11.52
CA ILE A 62 -16.08 -10.80 11.11
C ILE A 62 -15.56 -10.61 9.68
N ALA A 63 -14.38 -11.12 9.36
CA ALA A 63 -13.68 -10.83 8.12
C ALA A 63 -14.49 -11.22 6.84
N PRO A 64 -15.17 -12.38 6.77
CA PRO A 64 -15.99 -12.74 5.61
C PRO A 64 -17.18 -11.79 5.40
N TRP A 65 -17.81 -11.32 6.48
CA TRP A 65 -18.94 -10.37 6.39
C TRP A 65 -18.48 -8.97 6.04
N LEU A 66 -17.34 -8.52 6.58
CA LEU A 66 -16.74 -7.25 6.17
C LEU A 66 -16.36 -7.27 4.68
N MET A 67 -15.88 -8.40 4.19
CA MET A 67 -15.57 -8.58 2.77
C MET A 67 -16.84 -8.53 1.92
N LEU A 68 -17.91 -9.21 2.34
CA LEU A 68 -19.20 -9.10 1.66
C LEU A 68 -19.74 -7.66 1.68
N ALA A 69 -19.61 -6.95 2.81
CA ALA A 69 -20.00 -5.55 2.92
C ALA A 69 -19.17 -4.66 1.98
N LEU A 70 -17.86 -4.88 1.85
CA LEU A 70 -17.01 -4.16 0.90
C LEU A 70 -17.45 -4.39 -0.55
N ALA A 71 -17.80 -5.62 -0.92
CA ALA A 71 -18.32 -5.93 -2.26
C ALA A 71 -19.59 -5.13 -2.60
N VAL A 72 -20.41 -4.76 -1.61
CA VAL A 72 -21.59 -3.94 -1.83
C VAL A 72 -21.27 -2.44 -1.75
N ILE A 73 -20.47 -2.01 -0.78
CA ILE A 73 -20.20 -0.60 -0.51
C ILE A 73 -19.35 0.03 -1.62
N VAL A 74 -18.35 -0.68 -2.12
CA VAL A 74 -17.43 -0.16 -3.16
C VAL A 74 -18.20 0.31 -4.40
N PRO A 75 -19.06 -0.49 -5.05
CA PRO A 75 -19.83 -0.02 -6.20
C PRO A 75 -20.82 1.08 -5.82
N VAL A 76 -21.45 1.02 -4.64
CA VAL A 76 -22.38 2.06 -4.17
C VAL A 76 -21.71 3.44 -4.06
N VAL A 77 -20.44 3.50 -3.64
CA VAL A 77 -19.68 4.76 -3.53
C VAL A 77 -19.04 5.14 -4.89
N CYS A 78 -18.46 4.18 -5.61
CA CYS A 78 -17.69 4.45 -6.81
C CYS A 78 -18.58 4.80 -8.03
N ILE A 79 -19.73 4.13 -8.20
CA ILE A 79 -20.59 4.32 -9.37
C ILE A 79 -21.15 5.75 -9.45
N PRO A 80 -21.67 6.39 -8.37
CA PRO A 80 -22.13 7.77 -8.41
C PRO A 80 -21.02 8.76 -8.78
N ILE A 81 -19.83 8.59 -8.18
CA ILE A 81 -18.67 9.46 -8.46
C ILE A 81 -18.25 9.32 -9.93
N TYR A 82 -18.15 8.09 -10.43
CA TYR A 82 -17.85 7.79 -11.83
C TYR A 82 -18.90 8.37 -12.78
N ARG A 83 -20.20 8.21 -12.48
CA ARG A 83 -21.29 8.78 -13.30
C ARG A 83 -21.23 10.30 -13.33
N SER A 84 -20.87 10.94 -12.22
CA SER A 84 -20.64 12.39 -12.17
C SER A 84 -19.49 12.81 -13.09
N ALA A 85 -18.35 12.10 -13.05
CA ALA A 85 -17.23 12.36 -13.95
C ALA A 85 -17.63 12.16 -15.42
N LYS A 86 -18.33 11.07 -15.74
CA LYS A 86 -18.80 10.80 -17.11
C LYS A 86 -19.76 11.86 -17.65
N LYS A 87 -20.64 12.41 -16.79
CA LYS A 87 -21.52 13.52 -17.18
C LYS A 87 -20.74 14.80 -17.49
N LEU A 88 -19.69 15.08 -16.73
CA LEU A 88 -18.82 16.23 -16.97
C LEU A 88 -18.07 16.08 -18.30
N VAL A 89 -17.49 14.90 -18.56
CA VAL A 89 -16.84 14.60 -19.86
C VAL A 89 -17.80 14.75 -21.03
N ALA A 90 -19.05 14.31 -20.89
CA ALA A 90 -20.05 14.43 -21.96
C ALA A 90 -20.49 15.88 -22.24
N ALA A 91 -20.33 16.78 -21.27
CA ALA A 91 -20.64 18.20 -21.41
C ALA A 91 -19.40 19.06 -21.72
N TRP A 92 -18.22 18.43 -21.76
CA TRP A 92 -16.95 19.10 -21.99
C TRP A 92 -16.78 19.45 -23.47
N ASP A 93 -16.36 20.67 -23.75
CA ASP A 93 -16.15 21.21 -25.10
C ASP A 93 -14.75 20.95 -25.66
N GLY A 94 -13.84 20.41 -24.84
CA GLY A 94 -12.47 20.08 -25.22
C GLY A 94 -11.41 21.12 -24.82
N GLU A 95 -11.82 22.29 -24.31
CA GLU A 95 -10.92 23.40 -23.99
C GLU A 95 -10.92 23.80 -22.51
N ASP A 96 -11.99 23.49 -21.76
CA ASP A 96 -12.08 23.82 -20.33
C ASP A 96 -11.19 22.91 -19.46
N GLU A 97 -10.01 23.41 -19.08
CA GLU A 97 -9.04 22.72 -18.21
C GLU A 97 -9.60 22.46 -16.80
N ASP A 98 -10.45 23.33 -16.24
CA ASP A 98 -11.01 23.16 -14.89
C ASP A 98 -11.98 21.96 -14.84
N ILE A 99 -12.74 21.75 -15.92
CA ILE A 99 -13.59 20.57 -16.08
C ILE A 99 -12.73 19.31 -16.21
N SER A 100 -11.64 19.35 -16.99
CA SER A 100 -10.71 18.23 -17.15
C SER A 100 -10.08 17.83 -15.80
N ASP A 101 -9.56 18.79 -15.04
CA ASP A 101 -8.99 18.57 -13.71
C ASP A 101 -10.01 18.00 -12.72
N THR A 102 -11.26 18.47 -12.79
CA THR A 102 -12.33 17.96 -11.93
C THR A 102 -12.69 16.51 -12.29
N VAL A 103 -12.69 16.16 -13.57
CA VAL A 103 -12.87 14.79 -14.04
C VAL A 103 -11.73 13.91 -13.53
N ASP A 104 -10.48 14.30 -13.76
CA ASP A 104 -9.30 13.52 -13.38
C ASP A 104 -9.22 13.31 -11.87
N ARG A 105 -9.58 14.31 -11.06
CA ARG A 105 -9.67 14.17 -9.61
C ARG A 105 -10.73 13.14 -9.19
N LYS A 106 -11.91 13.16 -9.82
CA LYS A 106 -12.98 12.19 -9.51
C LYS A 106 -12.59 10.77 -9.94
N LEU A 107 -12.01 10.62 -11.13
CA LEU A 107 -11.53 9.32 -11.63
C LEU A 107 -10.40 8.77 -10.76
N SER A 108 -9.43 9.60 -10.39
CA SER A 108 -8.34 9.25 -9.48
C SER A 108 -8.84 8.84 -8.10
N ALA A 109 -9.86 9.53 -7.56
CA ALA A 109 -10.48 9.14 -6.29
C ALA A 109 -11.14 7.76 -6.39
N VAL A 110 -11.83 7.45 -7.48
CA VAL A 110 -12.44 6.12 -7.70
C VAL A 110 -11.37 5.03 -7.83
N ILE A 111 -10.29 5.27 -8.59
CA ILE A 111 -9.17 4.34 -8.71
C ILE A 111 -8.52 4.10 -7.35
N TRP A 112 -8.34 5.15 -6.54
CA TRP A 112 -7.80 5.02 -5.19
C TRP A 112 -8.72 4.21 -4.27
N ILE A 113 -10.02 4.51 -4.21
CA ILE A 113 -10.99 3.77 -3.37
C ILE A 113 -11.02 2.29 -3.74
N THR A 114 -11.10 1.96 -5.03
CA THR A 114 -11.10 0.57 -5.49
C THR A 114 -9.78 -0.15 -5.20
N SER A 115 -8.64 0.54 -5.32
CA SER A 115 -7.32 -0.03 -4.98
C SER A 115 -7.20 -0.30 -3.48
N VAL A 116 -7.64 0.62 -2.62
CA VAL A 116 -7.68 0.43 -1.16
C VAL A 116 -8.60 -0.72 -0.78
N ALA A 117 -9.80 -0.78 -1.36
CA ALA A 117 -10.74 -1.86 -1.10
C ALA A 117 -10.16 -3.23 -1.49
N LEU A 118 -9.44 -3.31 -2.62
CA LEU A 118 -8.76 -4.53 -3.03
C LEU A 118 -7.66 -4.95 -2.05
N ILE A 119 -6.81 -4.02 -1.61
CA ILE A 119 -5.77 -4.28 -0.59
C ILE A 119 -6.40 -4.77 0.72
N VAL A 120 -7.47 -4.12 1.19
CA VAL A 120 -8.20 -4.55 2.39
C VAL A 120 -8.80 -5.95 2.19
N SER A 121 -9.31 -6.26 0.99
CA SER A 121 -9.88 -7.58 0.69
C SER A 121 -8.84 -8.69 0.73
N TYR A 122 -7.60 -8.43 0.27
CA TYR A 122 -6.48 -9.36 0.43
C TYR A 122 -6.16 -9.65 1.91
N PHE A 123 -6.21 -8.63 2.76
CA PHE A 123 -6.05 -8.82 4.20
C PHE A 123 -7.21 -9.62 4.79
N LEU A 124 -8.46 -9.29 4.46
CA LEU A 124 -9.64 -9.96 5.00
C LEU A 124 -9.70 -11.44 4.60
N ILE A 125 -9.28 -11.80 3.37
CA ILE A 125 -9.24 -13.21 2.97
C ILE A 125 -8.16 -13.95 3.76
N ALA A 126 -6.97 -13.35 3.94
CA ALA A 126 -5.91 -13.90 4.78
C ALA A 126 -6.35 -14.10 6.23
N ALA A 127 -7.08 -13.13 6.79
CA ALA A 127 -7.68 -13.24 8.11
C ALA A 127 -8.71 -14.38 8.18
N SER A 128 -9.51 -14.59 7.13
CA SER A 128 -10.59 -15.59 7.11
C SER A 128 -10.11 -17.04 7.19
N TYR A 129 -8.89 -17.35 6.75
CA TYR A 129 -8.27 -18.69 6.90
C TYR A 129 -7.12 -18.72 7.92
N SER A 130 -6.94 -17.67 8.72
CA SER A 130 -5.87 -17.59 9.73
C SER A 130 -5.97 -18.66 10.83
N GLY A 131 -7.17 -19.21 11.07
CA GLY A 131 -7.38 -20.38 11.93
C GLY A 131 -6.94 -21.71 11.31
N GLY A 132 -6.40 -21.70 10.09
CA GLY A 132 -5.92 -22.87 9.38
C GLY A 132 -7.04 -23.86 9.05
N PHE A 133 -6.82 -25.14 9.33
CA PHE A 133 -7.79 -26.19 9.02
C PHE A 133 -9.06 -26.13 9.89
N ALA A 134 -9.01 -25.48 11.05
CA ALA A 134 -10.17 -25.33 11.94
C ALA A 134 -11.34 -24.58 11.28
N THR A 135 -11.05 -23.73 10.28
CA THR A 135 -12.08 -23.08 9.47
C THR A 135 -12.99 -24.09 8.77
N PHE A 136 -12.53 -25.33 8.54
CA PHE A 136 -13.25 -26.40 7.83
C PHE A 136 -13.93 -27.42 8.74
N ASP A 137 -13.78 -27.31 10.07
CA ASP A 137 -14.28 -28.31 11.03
C ASP A 137 -15.81 -28.29 11.14
N SER A 138 -16.47 -27.17 10.82
CA SER A 138 -17.92 -27.07 10.83
C SER A 138 -18.48 -26.63 9.49
N LYS A 139 -19.61 -27.22 9.10
CA LYS A 139 -20.31 -26.87 7.86
C LYS A 139 -20.63 -25.37 7.78
N ASN A 140 -21.00 -24.75 8.90
CA ASN A 140 -21.32 -23.32 8.95
C ASN A 140 -20.08 -22.45 8.71
N SER A 141 -18.96 -22.73 9.38
CA SER A 141 -17.69 -22.00 9.18
C SER A 141 -17.19 -22.14 7.74
N THR A 142 -17.26 -23.35 7.17
CA THR A 142 -16.91 -23.62 5.77
C THR A 142 -17.78 -22.80 4.81
N ILE A 143 -19.10 -22.75 5.02
CA ILE A 143 -20.00 -21.95 4.17
C ILE A 143 -19.65 -20.45 4.25
N ILE A 144 -19.44 -19.93 5.47
CA ILE A 144 -19.08 -18.51 5.67
C ILE A 144 -17.75 -18.18 4.97
N PHE A 145 -16.77 -19.08 5.04
CA PHE A 145 -15.51 -18.95 4.33
C PHE A 145 -15.71 -18.88 2.80
N PHE A 146 -16.52 -19.78 2.23
CA PHE A 146 -16.82 -19.75 0.79
C PHE A 146 -17.55 -18.47 0.37
N ILE A 147 -18.45 -17.93 1.20
CA ILE A 147 -19.07 -16.61 0.97
C ILE A 147 -17.98 -15.53 0.88
N GLY A 148 -17.01 -15.55 1.78
CA GLY A 148 -15.84 -14.67 1.72
C GLY A 148 -15.06 -14.83 0.41
N VAL A 149 -14.72 -16.06 0.01
CA VAL A 149 -14.00 -16.31 -1.25
C VAL A 149 -14.77 -15.75 -2.47
N VAL A 150 -16.08 -15.98 -2.54
CA VAL A 150 -16.91 -15.45 -3.63
C VAL A 150 -16.94 -13.92 -3.60
N ALA A 151 -17.08 -13.30 -2.43
CA ALA A 151 -17.04 -11.85 -2.27
C ALA A 151 -15.69 -11.27 -2.69
N PHE A 152 -14.57 -11.93 -2.34
CA PHE A 152 -13.23 -11.53 -2.76
C PHE A 152 -13.09 -11.46 -4.29
N PHE A 153 -13.52 -12.52 -5.00
CA PHE A 153 -13.49 -12.53 -6.46
C PHE A 153 -14.45 -11.50 -7.06
N GLY A 154 -15.60 -11.26 -6.42
CA GLY A 154 -16.51 -10.17 -6.77
C GLY A 154 -15.82 -8.81 -6.73
N ILE A 155 -15.15 -8.49 -5.61
CA ILE A 155 -14.40 -7.23 -5.45
C ILE A 155 -13.28 -7.11 -6.48
N MET A 156 -12.54 -8.19 -6.75
CA MET A 156 -11.51 -8.18 -7.80
C MET A 156 -12.08 -7.84 -9.17
N ALA A 157 -13.20 -8.47 -9.56
CA ALA A 157 -13.85 -8.23 -10.83
C ALA A 157 -14.40 -6.79 -10.91
N GLU A 158 -15.10 -6.34 -9.87
CA GLU A 158 -15.65 -4.99 -9.79
C GLU A 158 -14.55 -3.92 -9.84
N ALA A 159 -13.48 -4.06 -9.04
CA ALA A 159 -12.36 -3.14 -9.05
C ALA A 159 -11.72 -3.06 -10.44
N THR A 160 -11.52 -4.20 -11.10
CA THR A 160 -10.96 -4.25 -12.47
C THR A 160 -11.87 -3.52 -13.47
N ILE A 161 -13.17 -3.79 -13.45
CA ILE A 161 -14.14 -3.17 -14.37
C ILE A 161 -14.26 -1.66 -14.11
N ILE A 162 -14.31 -1.25 -12.84
CA ILE A 162 -14.43 0.16 -12.46
C ILE A 162 -13.15 0.92 -12.84
N GLN A 163 -11.97 0.39 -12.51
CA GLN A 163 -10.69 1.01 -12.87
C GLN A 163 -10.54 1.12 -14.39
N GLN A 164 -10.93 0.08 -15.13
CA GLN A 164 -10.94 0.12 -16.59
C GLN A 164 -11.84 1.26 -17.11
N LYS A 165 -13.08 1.36 -16.62
CA LYS A 165 -13.99 2.44 -17.01
C LYS A 165 -13.45 3.82 -16.68
N CYS A 166 -12.76 3.97 -15.54
CA CYS A 166 -12.10 5.21 -15.18
C CYS A 166 -10.98 5.56 -16.18
N VAL A 167 -10.09 4.61 -16.48
CA VAL A 167 -9.03 4.82 -17.46
C VAL A 167 -9.58 5.13 -18.85
N ASP A 168 -10.60 4.41 -19.30
CA ASP A 168 -11.21 4.65 -20.61
C ASP A 168 -11.94 6.00 -20.69
N THR A 169 -12.41 6.52 -19.57
CA THR A 169 -12.98 7.88 -19.49
C THR A 169 -11.88 8.94 -19.46
N ALA A 170 -10.77 8.70 -18.76
CA ALA A 170 -9.61 9.59 -18.74
C ALA A 170 -8.96 9.73 -20.14
N LYS A 171 -9.04 8.70 -20.99
CA LYS A 171 -8.60 8.79 -22.41
C LYS A 171 -9.48 9.70 -23.27
N GLN A 172 -10.71 9.99 -22.86
CA GLN A 172 -11.59 10.90 -23.63
C GLN A 172 -11.14 12.36 -23.46
N THR A 173 -10.62 12.71 -22.29
CA THR A 173 -10.00 14.01 -22.02
C THR A 173 -8.55 14.08 -22.49
N ASN A 174 -7.89 12.92 -22.66
CA ASN A 174 -6.48 12.79 -23.04
C ASN A 174 -6.32 11.85 -24.27
N PRO A 175 -6.65 12.32 -25.49
CA PRO A 175 -6.71 11.48 -26.71
C PRO A 175 -5.36 10.90 -27.16
N GLU A 176 -4.25 11.44 -26.65
CA GLU A 176 -2.90 10.92 -26.86
C GLU A 176 -2.64 9.58 -26.16
N LYS A 177 -3.38 9.25 -25.09
CA LYS A 177 -3.26 8.00 -24.34
C LYS A 177 -3.95 6.84 -25.07
N LYS A 178 -3.16 5.87 -25.57
CA LYS A 178 -3.69 4.73 -26.34
C LYS A 178 -3.56 3.39 -25.60
N ALA A 179 -2.87 3.35 -24.47
CA ALA A 179 -2.65 2.12 -23.71
C ALA A 179 -3.95 1.48 -23.19
N SER A 180 -4.13 0.18 -23.42
CA SER A 180 -5.26 -0.59 -22.87
C SER A 180 -4.92 -1.16 -21.49
N VAL A 181 -5.86 -1.08 -20.53
CA VAL A 181 -5.69 -1.61 -19.16
C VAL A 181 -5.47 -3.13 -19.15
N TYR A 182 -5.99 -3.83 -20.16
CA TYR A 182 -5.82 -5.27 -20.31
C TYR A 182 -4.42 -5.69 -20.81
N ASP A 183 -3.58 -4.72 -21.20
CA ASP A 183 -2.21 -5.02 -21.61
C ASP A 183 -1.33 -5.29 -20.38
N MET A 184 -0.60 -6.40 -20.39
CA MET A 184 0.38 -6.74 -19.34
C MET A 184 1.47 -5.66 -19.17
N ARG A 185 1.65 -4.79 -20.16
CA ARG A 185 2.57 -3.66 -20.15
C ARG A 185 1.86 -2.30 -20.12
N PHE A 186 0.61 -2.25 -19.65
CA PHE A 186 -0.18 -1.02 -19.56
C PHE A 186 0.61 0.14 -18.97
N GLN A 187 1.21 -0.03 -17.78
CA GLN A 187 1.96 1.03 -17.09
C GLN A 187 3.12 1.58 -17.94
N LYS A 188 3.82 0.69 -18.68
CA LYS A 188 4.91 1.12 -19.56
C LYS A 188 4.36 1.92 -20.75
N LYS A 189 3.34 1.39 -21.44
CA LYS A 189 2.72 2.06 -22.58
C LYS A 189 2.10 3.39 -22.18
N TRP A 190 1.50 3.45 -21.00
CA TRP A 190 0.92 4.66 -20.44
C TRP A 190 1.98 5.77 -20.25
N ILE A 191 3.15 5.43 -19.69
CA ILE A 191 4.27 6.37 -19.53
C ILE A 191 4.88 6.75 -20.88
N ASP A 192 4.93 5.82 -21.85
CA ASP A 192 5.46 6.10 -23.19
C ASP A 192 4.57 7.10 -23.95
N ASP A 193 3.25 7.07 -23.71
CA ASP A 193 2.27 8.02 -24.26
C ASP A 193 2.26 9.38 -23.51
N CYS A 194 2.99 9.53 -22.40
CA CYS A 194 3.10 10.78 -21.65
C CYS A 194 4.07 11.78 -22.26
N ASP A 195 3.76 13.06 -22.10
CA ASP A 195 4.70 14.14 -22.39
C ASP A 195 5.78 14.25 -21.30
N GLU A 196 6.75 15.15 -21.50
CA GLU A 196 7.87 15.31 -20.56
C GLU A 196 7.46 15.95 -19.23
N ALA A 197 6.44 16.82 -19.21
CA ALA A 197 5.96 17.45 -17.99
C ALA A 197 5.23 16.42 -17.10
N GLU A 198 4.38 15.58 -17.69
CA GLU A 198 3.71 14.46 -17.04
C GLU A 198 4.71 13.43 -16.50
N LYS A 199 5.73 13.07 -17.29
CA LYS A 199 6.80 12.16 -16.83
C LYS A 199 7.55 12.72 -15.63
N ILE A 200 7.86 14.02 -15.62
CA ILE A 200 8.49 14.69 -14.46
C ILE A 200 7.56 14.66 -13.25
N MET A 201 6.26 14.93 -13.43
CA MET A 201 5.27 14.85 -12.36
C MET A 201 5.19 13.44 -11.78
N ILE A 202 5.04 12.41 -12.63
CA ILE A 202 5.04 11.00 -12.22
C ILE A 202 6.34 10.66 -11.46
N GLY A 203 7.49 11.16 -11.92
CA GLY A 203 8.77 10.99 -11.24
C GLY A 203 8.79 11.58 -9.82
N LYS A 204 8.27 12.81 -9.64
CA LYS A 204 8.14 13.43 -8.30
C LYS A 204 7.18 12.66 -7.39
N CYS A 205 6.04 12.23 -7.94
CA CYS A 205 5.06 11.41 -7.22
C CYS A 205 5.66 10.06 -6.80
N ALA A 206 6.36 9.37 -7.71
CA ALA A 206 7.03 8.10 -7.46
C ALA A 206 8.12 8.24 -6.40
N PHE A 207 8.92 9.32 -6.43
CA PHE A 207 9.91 9.58 -5.39
C PHE A 207 9.26 9.81 -4.02
N LYS A 208 8.18 10.59 -3.95
CA LYS A 208 7.45 10.83 -2.70
C LYS A 208 6.82 9.54 -2.15
N ALA A 209 6.25 8.70 -3.02
CA ALA A 209 5.74 7.39 -2.66
C ALA A 209 6.86 6.46 -2.16
N TYR A 210 7.99 6.40 -2.87
CA TYR A 210 9.18 5.64 -2.48
C TYR A 210 9.70 6.05 -1.09
N SER A 211 9.81 7.36 -0.85
CA SER A 211 10.24 7.91 0.45
C SER A 211 9.26 7.54 1.58
N ALA A 212 7.95 7.67 1.34
CA ALA A 212 6.93 7.28 2.30
C ALA A 212 6.99 5.78 2.61
N THR A 213 7.11 4.92 1.58
CA THR A 213 7.25 3.47 1.75
C THR A 213 8.48 3.10 2.58
N ASN A 214 9.63 3.77 2.37
CA ASN A 214 10.82 3.54 3.19
C ASN A 214 10.61 3.87 4.67
N VAL A 215 9.94 4.98 4.97
CA VAL A 215 9.59 5.36 6.35
C VAL A 215 8.64 4.31 6.96
N VAL A 216 7.59 3.93 6.23
CA VAL A 216 6.62 2.93 6.69
C VAL A 216 7.30 1.57 6.93
N CYS A 217 8.12 1.08 6.00
CA CYS A 217 8.85 -0.18 6.18
C CYS A 217 9.80 -0.13 7.40
N THR A 218 10.47 1.00 7.62
CA THR A 218 11.35 1.18 8.79
C THR A 218 10.55 1.10 10.09
N VAL A 219 9.45 1.85 10.18
CA VAL A 219 8.58 1.85 11.37
C VAL A 219 7.97 0.47 11.61
N LEU A 220 7.46 -0.17 10.55
CA LEU A 220 6.87 -1.51 10.64
C LEU A 220 7.90 -2.56 11.05
N ALA A 221 9.13 -2.52 10.55
CA ALA A 221 10.18 -3.46 10.94
C ALA A 221 10.48 -3.37 12.45
N ILE A 222 10.54 -2.14 12.99
CA ILE A 222 10.75 -1.90 14.43
C ILE A 222 9.56 -2.40 15.23
N VAL A 223 8.33 -2.02 14.83
CA VAL A 223 7.10 -2.43 15.52
C VAL A 223 6.96 -3.95 15.52
N LEU A 224 7.17 -4.61 14.39
CA LEU A 224 7.07 -6.07 14.27
C LEU A 224 8.17 -6.79 15.04
N ALA A 225 9.37 -6.22 15.16
CA ALA A 225 10.42 -6.79 16.02
C ALA A 225 10.02 -6.73 17.52
N VAL A 226 9.42 -5.62 17.97
CA VAL A 226 8.86 -5.52 19.32
C VAL A 226 7.71 -6.50 19.49
N CYS A 227 6.81 -6.59 18.51
CA CYS A 227 5.70 -7.52 18.55
C CYS A 227 6.16 -8.98 18.56
N ALA A 228 7.24 -9.33 17.89
CA ALA A 228 7.81 -10.68 17.93
C ALA A 228 8.26 -11.05 19.35
N LEU A 229 8.85 -10.11 20.09
CA LEU A 229 9.23 -10.31 21.49
C LEU A 229 8.02 -10.37 22.44
N VAL A 230 7.00 -9.57 22.18
CA VAL A 230 5.84 -9.40 23.08
C VAL A 230 4.74 -10.43 22.85
N PHE A 231 4.46 -10.77 21.60
CA PHE A 231 3.31 -11.57 21.19
C PHE A 231 3.66 -12.95 20.62
N ASP A 232 4.96 -13.27 20.53
CA ASP A 232 5.46 -14.52 19.94
C ASP A 232 4.87 -14.79 18.53
N ILE A 233 4.75 -13.72 17.73
CA ILE A 233 4.25 -13.79 16.34
C ILE A 233 5.31 -14.35 15.37
N GLY A 234 6.51 -14.67 15.86
CA GLY A 234 7.66 -15.09 15.08
C GLY A 234 8.27 -13.98 14.22
N PHE A 235 9.25 -14.35 13.39
CA PHE A 235 9.99 -13.40 12.54
C PHE A 235 9.36 -13.21 11.15
N LEU A 236 8.42 -14.08 10.73
CA LEU A 236 7.86 -14.08 9.37
C LEU A 236 7.22 -12.73 8.97
N PRO A 237 6.41 -12.05 9.81
CA PRO A 237 5.87 -10.73 9.45
C PRO A 237 6.98 -9.70 9.19
N SER A 238 8.03 -9.68 10.01
CA SER A 238 9.17 -8.79 9.84
C SER A 238 9.95 -9.11 8.56
N LEU A 239 10.14 -10.40 8.24
CA LEU A 239 10.76 -10.82 6.98
C LEU A 239 9.98 -10.31 5.76
N MET A 240 8.64 -10.40 5.76
CA MET A 240 7.82 -9.92 4.64
C MET A 240 7.99 -8.41 4.42
N VAL A 241 8.05 -7.61 5.49
CA VAL A 241 8.33 -6.16 5.39
C VAL A 241 9.72 -5.91 4.82
N CYS A 242 10.74 -6.63 5.30
CA CYS A 242 12.11 -6.51 4.79
C CYS A 242 12.22 -6.88 3.30
N LEU A 243 11.50 -7.91 2.84
CA LEU A 243 11.47 -8.28 1.42
C LEU A 243 10.89 -7.16 0.55
N VAL A 244 9.72 -6.62 0.92
CA VAL A 244 9.12 -5.48 0.22
C VAL A 244 10.09 -4.30 0.19
N TRP A 245 10.75 -4.04 1.32
CA TRP A 245 11.68 -2.92 1.45
C TRP A 245 12.93 -3.08 0.58
N ILE A 246 13.55 -4.27 0.60
CA ILE A 246 14.73 -4.58 -0.23
C ILE A 246 14.37 -4.47 -1.71
N VAL A 247 13.21 -5.00 -2.13
CA VAL A 247 12.76 -4.90 -3.53
C VAL A 247 12.59 -3.43 -3.93
N ASN A 248 11.88 -2.64 -3.12
CA ASN A 248 11.65 -1.22 -3.38
C ASN A 248 12.96 -0.44 -3.52
N LEU A 249 13.90 -0.64 -2.57
CA LEU A 249 15.23 -0.03 -2.58
C LEU A 249 16.06 -0.47 -3.80
N SER A 250 16.05 -1.77 -4.10
CA SER A 250 16.87 -2.36 -5.17
C SER A 250 16.44 -1.87 -6.55
N VAL A 251 15.12 -1.83 -6.80
CA VAL A 251 14.57 -1.34 -8.06
C VAL A 251 14.86 0.14 -8.23
N TYR A 252 14.65 0.95 -7.19
CA TYR A 252 14.95 2.39 -7.24
C TYR A 252 16.45 2.63 -7.53
N CYS A 253 17.34 1.98 -6.78
CA CYS A 253 18.79 2.13 -6.99
C CYS A 253 19.22 1.64 -8.38
N LYS A 254 18.65 0.53 -8.87
CA LYS A 254 18.93 0.00 -10.21
C LYS A 254 18.56 0.98 -11.31
N GLU A 255 17.35 1.54 -11.26
CA GLU A 255 16.92 2.51 -12.26
C GLU A 255 17.68 3.84 -12.12
N ALA A 256 17.96 4.30 -10.90
CA ALA A 256 18.79 5.50 -10.68
C ALA A 256 20.19 5.35 -11.29
N MET A 257 20.85 4.19 -11.13
CA MET A 257 22.13 3.90 -11.78
C MET A 257 22.02 3.87 -13.31
N ARG A 258 20.92 3.32 -13.85
CA ARG A 258 20.67 3.27 -15.29
C ARG A 258 20.51 4.67 -15.88
N TYR A 259 19.70 5.52 -15.27
CA TYR A 259 19.48 6.90 -15.71
C TYR A 259 20.72 7.77 -15.51
N SER A 260 21.48 7.58 -14.43
CA SER A 260 22.77 8.28 -14.24
C SER A 260 23.77 7.94 -15.35
N LYS A 261 23.88 6.66 -15.75
CA LYS A 261 24.72 6.25 -16.89
C LYS A 261 24.24 6.83 -18.22
N ALA A 262 22.94 7.01 -18.41
CA ALA A 262 22.39 7.64 -19.61
C ALA A 262 22.66 9.15 -19.61
N GLY A 263 22.43 9.85 -18.50
CA GLY A 263 22.70 11.28 -18.35
C GLY A 263 24.18 11.63 -18.53
N ASN A 264 25.09 10.82 -17.98
CA ASN A 264 26.54 11.00 -18.15
C ASN A 264 27.03 10.76 -19.60
N LYS A 265 26.20 10.21 -20.49
CA LYS A 265 26.52 10.08 -21.92
C LYS A 265 25.98 11.23 -22.77
N ILE A 266 25.11 12.07 -22.19
CA ILE A 266 24.45 13.19 -22.85
C ILE A 266 25.09 14.52 -22.39
N SER A 267 25.69 14.55 -21.20
CA SER A 267 26.57 15.62 -20.71
C SER A 267 27.99 15.50 -21.25
#